data_AF-A0A1F5AEG9-F1
#
_entry.id   AF-A0A1F5AEG9-F1
#
_cell.length_a   1.000
_cell.length_b   1.000
_cell.length_c   1.000
_cell.angle_alpha   90.00
_cell.angle_beta   90.00
_cell.angle_gamma   90.00
#
_symmetry.space_group_name_H-M   'P 1'
#
loop_
_entity.id
_entity.type
_entity.pdbx_description
1 polymer ?
#
loop_
_entity_poly.entity_id
_entity_poly.type
_entity_poly.pdbx_seq_one_letter_code
_entity_poly.pdbx_strand_id
1 'polypeptide(L)'
;MQAFNLKTMKSHPYEERDKNVFYKAKEFKARIIELPPGGEMPTCEMLSYVIFYVVKGTAEAKVNQEKIILKEGQCLITEPAILSMKTQDGVKMMGIQIMKT
;
A
#
# COMPACT_ATOMS: atom_id res chain seq x y z
N MET A 1 -7.08 2.65 -21.49
CA MET A 1 -5.71 3.02 -21.05
C MET A 1 -5.78 4.41 -20.45
N GLN A 2 -5.21 4.63 -19.26
CA GLN A 2 -5.24 5.91 -18.55
C GLN A 2 -3.96 6.07 -17.73
N ALA A 3 -3.40 7.28 -17.71
CA ALA A 3 -2.27 7.63 -16.85
C ALA A 3 -2.79 8.18 -15.50
N PHE A 4 -2.15 7.81 -14.40
CA PHE A 4 -2.49 8.28 -13.04
C PHE A 4 -1.31 9.01 -12.42
N ASN A 5 -1.51 10.24 -11.95
CA ASN A 5 -0.48 11.00 -11.24
C ASN A 5 -0.54 10.71 -9.74
N LEU A 6 0.16 9.65 -9.31
CA LEU A 6 0.16 9.19 -7.92
C LEU A 6 0.61 10.25 -6.91
N LYS A 7 1.43 11.23 -7.32
CA LYS A 7 1.93 12.30 -6.44
C LYS A 7 0.80 13.27 -6.03
N THR A 8 -0.13 13.55 -6.94
CA THR A 8 -1.20 14.55 -6.73
C THR A 8 -2.56 13.94 -6.41
N MET A 9 -2.69 12.61 -6.48
CA MET A 9 -3.95 11.93 -6.15
C MET A 9 -4.35 12.17 -4.70
N LYS A 10 -5.64 12.45 -4.48
CA LYS A 10 -6.22 12.51 -3.13
C LYS A 10 -6.34 11.10 -2.56
N SER A 11 -6.08 11.00 -1.26
CA SER A 11 -6.34 9.81 -0.46
C SER A 11 -7.41 10.14 0.57
N HIS A 12 -8.11 9.10 0.98
CA HIS A 12 -9.09 9.09 2.04
C HIS A 12 -8.57 8.26 3.22
N PRO A 13 -9.04 8.51 4.45
CA PRO A 13 -8.70 7.70 5.62
C PRO A 13 -9.00 6.21 5.45
N TYR A 14 -8.46 5.39 6.35
CA TYR A 14 -8.54 3.93 6.26
C TYR A 14 -9.99 3.42 6.27
N GLU A 15 -10.88 4.08 7.00
CA GLU A 15 -12.31 3.80 7.08
C GLU A 15 -13.01 3.94 5.72
N GLU A 16 -12.46 4.79 4.85
CA GLU A 16 -12.97 5.09 3.51
C GLU A 16 -12.06 4.54 2.41
N ARG A 17 -11.19 3.57 2.72
CA ARG A 17 -10.17 3.03 1.81
C ARG A 17 -10.69 2.51 0.47
N ASP A 18 -11.97 2.19 0.36
CA ASP A 18 -12.58 1.78 -0.91
C ASP A 18 -12.65 2.95 -1.91
N LYS A 19 -12.77 4.19 -1.43
CA LYS A 19 -12.67 5.40 -2.27
C LYS A 19 -11.27 5.61 -2.84
N ASN A 20 -10.25 4.98 -2.23
CA ASN A 20 -8.88 5.06 -2.70
C ASN A 20 -8.57 4.11 -3.87
N VAL A 21 -9.49 3.20 -4.23
CA VAL A 21 -9.34 2.31 -5.38
C VAL A 21 -9.58 3.10 -6.66
N PHE A 22 -8.51 3.33 -7.42
CA PHE A 22 -8.57 4.11 -8.67
C PHE A 22 -8.53 3.24 -9.93
N TYR A 23 -8.23 1.95 -9.78
CA TYR A 23 -8.30 0.98 -10.85
C TYR A 23 -8.74 -0.38 -10.32
N LYS A 24 -9.66 -1.04 -11.02
CA LYS A 24 -10.17 -2.37 -10.67
C LYS A 24 -10.43 -3.16 -11.95
N ALA A 25 -9.76 -4.30 -12.08
CA ALA A 25 -10.00 -5.33 -13.07
C ALA A 25 -10.37 -6.64 -12.38
N LYS A 26 -10.58 -7.71 -13.16
CA LYS A 26 -10.84 -9.05 -12.61
C LYS A 26 -9.60 -9.60 -11.90
N GLU A 27 -8.43 -9.33 -12.45
CA GLU A 27 -7.14 -9.90 -12.05
C GLU A 27 -6.50 -9.13 -10.89
N PHE A 28 -6.70 -7.81 -10.84
CA PHE A 28 -6.09 -6.96 -9.81
C PHE A 28 -6.86 -5.68 -9.56
N LYS A 29 -6.55 -5.04 -8.42
CA LYS A 29 -6.95 -3.66 -8.13
C LYS A 29 -5.73 -2.84 -7.69
N ALA A 30 -5.75 -1.56 -8.02
CA ALA A 30 -4.77 -0.59 -7.54
C ALA A 30 -5.46 0.49 -6.71
N ARG A 31 -4.82 0.88 -5.61
CA ARG A 31 -5.30 1.92 -4.71
C ARG A 31 -4.18 2.82 -4.24
N ILE A 32 -4.52 4.07 -3.94
CA ILE A 32 -3.62 4.95 -3.20
C ILE A 32 -3.75 4.67 -1.70
N ILE A 33 -2.64 4.76 -0.98
CA ILE A 33 -2.61 4.60 0.47
C ILE A 33 -1.79 5.76 1.00
N GLU A 34 -2.31 6.42 2.02
CA GLU A 34 -1.62 7.50 2.70
C GLU A 34 -1.78 7.28 4.20
N LEU A 35 -0.67 7.16 4.90
CA LEU A 35 -0.65 7.12 6.35
C LEU A 35 -0.10 8.46 6.84
N PRO A 36 -0.80 9.15 7.76
CA PRO A 36 -0.28 10.37 8.36
C PRO A 36 0.96 10.06 9.23
N PRO A 37 1.68 11.08 9.72
CA PRO A 37 2.70 10.88 10.75
C PRO A 37 2.16 10.08 11.94
N GLY A 38 2.91 9.07 12.38
CA GLY A 38 2.47 8.10 13.40
C GLY A 38 1.37 7.13 12.95
N GLY A 39 0.93 7.21 11.69
CA GLY A 39 -0.12 6.38 11.13
C GLY A 39 0.31 4.93 10.92
N GLU A 40 -0.67 4.04 10.96
CA GLU A 40 -0.46 2.60 10.80
C GLU A 40 -1.50 1.95 9.90
N MET A 41 -1.07 0.88 9.24
CA MET A 41 -1.94 -0.14 8.68
C MET A 41 -1.93 -1.32 9.66
N PRO A 42 -3.09 -1.66 10.26
CA PRO A 42 -3.16 -2.73 11.24
C PRO A 42 -2.78 -4.07 10.59
N THR A 43 -2.40 -5.03 11.44
CA THR A 43 -2.10 -6.39 11.00
C THR A 43 -3.27 -6.96 10.21
N CYS A 44 -3.00 -7.39 8.99
CA CYS A 44 -3.98 -8.00 8.11
C CYS A 44 -3.37 -9.21 7.39
N GLU A 45 -4.17 -10.26 7.26
CA GLU A 45 -3.82 -11.40 6.41
C GLU A 45 -4.17 -11.05 4.96
N MET A 46 -3.17 -11.08 4.09
CA MET A 46 -3.35 -10.89 2.66
C MET A 46 -3.25 -12.24 1.96
N LEU A 47 -4.38 -12.78 1.49
CA LEU A 47 -4.46 -14.04 0.75
C LEU A 47 -4.02 -13.93 -0.72
N SER A 48 -3.51 -12.76 -1.11
CA SER A 48 -3.18 -12.35 -2.48
C SER A 48 -1.75 -11.82 -2.55
N TYR A 49 -1.15 -11.83 -3.74
CA TYR A 49 0.10 -11.10 -3.94
C TYR A 49 -0.15 -9.60 -3.80
N VAL A 50 0.78 -8.90 -3.17
CA VAL A 50 0.68 -7.45 -2.95
C VAL A 50 1.96 -6.76 -3.39
N ILE A 51 1.81 -5.62 -4.05
CA ILE A 51 2.89 -4.70 -4.36
C ILE A 51 2.61 -3.37 -3.68
N PHE A 52 3.53 -2.90 -2.85
CA PHE A 52 3.53 -1.53 -2.33
C PHE A 52 4.65 -0.74 -2.98
N TYR A 53 4.34 0.35 -3.65
CA TYR A 53 5.34 1.28 -4.22
C TYR A 53 5.28 2.62 -3.48
N VAL A 54 6.39 3.02 -2.87
CA VAL A 54 6.45 4.27 -2.09
C VAL A 54 6.61 5.46 -3.03
N VAL A 55 5.58 6.30 -3.04
CA VAL A 55 5.54 7.53 -3.83
C VAL A 55 6.27 8.67 -3.11
N LYS A 56 6.14 8.73 -1.78
CA LYS A 56 6.79 9.74 -0.92
C LYS A 56 6.82 9.26 0.53
N GLY A 57 7.86 9.62 1.26
CA GLY A 57 7.99 9.33 2.70
C GLY A 57 8.62 7.96 2.98
N THR A 58 8.43 7.47 4.20
CA THR A 58 9.07 6.24 4.69
C THR A 58 8.09 5.40 5.51
N ALA A 59 8.15 4.07 5.39
CA ALA A 59 7.38 3.15 6.20
C ALA A 59 8.22 1.97 6.71
N GLU A 60 7.98 1.52 7.94
CA GLU A 60 8.40 0.20 8.41
C GLU A 60 7.28 -0.78 8.08
N ALA A 61 7.55 -1.72 7.17
CA ALA A 61 6.67 -2.82 6.88
C ALA A 61 7.12 -4.05 7.66
N LYS A 62 6.16 -4.77 8.24
CA LYS A 62 6.36 -6.10 8.81
C LYS A 62 5.68 -7.12 7.91
N VAL A 63 6.47 -8.04 7.35
CA VAL A 63 5.99 -9.14 6.52
C VAL A 63 6.28 -10.43 7.27
N ASN A 64 5.23 -11.11 7.73
CA ASN A 64 5.32 -12.23 8.64
C ASN A 64 6.12 -11.86 9.92
N GLN A 65 7.36 -12.34 10.05
CA GLN A 65 8.24 -12.06 11.20
C GLN A 65 9.37 -11.06 10.85
N GLU A 66 9.52 -10.70 9.58
CA GLU A 66 10.60 -9.84 9.10
C GLU A 66 10.15 -8.39 9.01
N LYS A 67 11.10 -7.48 9.23
CA LYS A 67 10.90 -6.03 9.14
C LYS A 67 11.76 -5.46 8.03
N ILE A 68 11.18 -4.55 7.27
CA ILE A 68 11.88 -3.81 6.21
C ILE A 68 11.47 -2.34 6.23
N ILE A 69 12.44 -1.46 5.98
CA ILE A 69 12.19 -0.04 5.79
C ILE A 69 12.03 0.23 4.30
N LEU A 70 10.89 0.77 3.92
CA LEU A 70 10.57 1.22 2.57
C LEU A 70 10.72 2.73 2.49
N LYS A 71 11.52 3.20 1.53
CA LYS A 71 11.77 4.61 1.24
C LYS A 71 11.19 5.01 -0.12
N GLU A 72 11.09 6.30 -0.36
CA GLU A 72 10.66 6.85 -1.65
C GLU A 72 11.35 6.19 -2.85
N GLY A 73 10.55 5.81 -3.86
CA GLY A 73 11.01 5.13 -5.07
C GLY A 73 11.23 3.62 -4.93
N GLN A 74 11.12 3.06 -3.72
CA GLN A 74 11.24 1.61 -3.50
C GLN A 74 9.90 0.90 -3.59
N CYS A 75 9.95 -0.40 -3.87
CA CYS A 75 8.80 -1.27 -3.81
C CYS A 75 9.01 -2.46 -2.88
N LEU A 76 7.92 -2.93 -2.28
CA LEU A 76 7.81 -4.21 -1.60
C LEU A 76 6.87 -5.09 -2.43
N ILE A 77 7.31 -6.30 -2.76
CA ILE A 77 6.50 -7.31 -3.44
C ILE A 77 6.43 -8.53 -2.52
N THR A 78 5.23 -9.00 -2.23
CA THR A 78 5.03 -10.17 -1.36
C THR A 78 4.07 -11.16 -1.99
N GLU A 79 4.34 -12.44 -1.72
CA GLU A 79 3.33 -13.49 -1.76
C GLU A 79 2.25 -13.25 -0.69
N PRO A 80 1.18 -14.08 -0.62
CA PRO A 80 0.27 -14.05 0.51
C PRO A 80 1.00 -14.12 1.85
N ALA A 81 0.71 -13.17 2.74
CA ALA A 81 1.47 -12.95 3.97
C ALA A 81 0.63 -12.23 5.03
N ILE A 82 1.09 -12.28 6.28
CA ILE A 82 0.60 -11.41 7.35
C ILE A 82 1.38 -10.09 7.28
N LEU A 83 0.67 -9.00 7.04
CA LEU A 83 1.26 -7.69 6.79
C LEU A 83 0.79 -6.67 7.82
N SER A 84 1.71 -5.88 8.34
CA SER A 84 1.41 -4.61 9.00
C SER A 84 2.40 -3.55 8.56
N MET A 85 2.03 -2.28 8.73
CA MET A 85 2.88 -1.18 8.34
C MET A 85 2.68 -0.01 9.28
N LYS A 86 3.75 0.73 9.56
CA LYS A 86 3.69 1.98 10.31
C LYS A 86 4.63 3.01 9.71
N THR A 87 4.38 4.28 9.99
CA THR A 87 5.26 5.38 9.58
C THR A 87 5.47 6.35 10.74
N GLN A 88 6.64 6.96 10.78
CA GLN A 88 6.94 8.03 11.74
C GLN A 88 6.52 9.39 11.15
N ASP A 89 7.01 9.71 9.95
CA ASP A 89 6.85 11.05 9.34
C ASP A 89 5.71 11.12 8.32
N GLY A 90 4.99 10.03 8.10
CA GLY A 90 3.98 9.90 7.06
C GLY A 90 4.54 9.20 5.81
N VAL A 91 3.63 8.56 5.07
CA VAL A 91 3.98 7.88 3.83
C VAL A 91 2.81 7.90 2.86
N LYS A 92 3.13 8.09 1.58
CA LYS A 92 2.21 7.90 0.46
C LYS A 92 2.73 6.78 -0.42
N MET A 93 1.86 5.83 -0.74
CA MET A 93 2.21 4.68 -1.55
C MET A 93 1.05 4.24 -2.44
N MET A 94 1.38 3.53 -3.50
CA MET A 94 0.41 2.76 -4.28
C MET A 94 0.43 1.32 -3.80
N GLY A 95 -0.75 0.76 -3.55
CA GLY A 95 -0.95 -0.66 -3.30
C GLY A 95 -1.59 -1.33 -4.52
N ILE A 96 -1.00 -2.42 -5.01
CA ILE A 96 -1.60 -3.31 -5.99
C ILE A 96 -1.87 -4.64 -5.30
N GLN A 97 -3.11 -5.11 -5.43
CA GLN A 97 -3.52 -6.42 -4.94
C GLN A 97 -3.88 -7.31 -6.13
N ILE A 98 -3.14 -8.40 -6.33
CA ILE A 98 -3.28 -9.33 -7.45
C ILE A 98 -3.98 -10.60 -6.94
N MET A 99 -5.15 -10.88 -7.48
CA MET A 99 -5.96 -12.03 -7.08
C MET A 99 -5.30 -13.31 -7.58
N LYS A 100 -5.20 -14.34 -6.73
CA LYS A 100 -4.93 -15.70 -7.22
C LYS A 100 -6.14 -16.13 -8.05
N THR A 101 -5.90 -16.44 -9.32
CA THR A 101 -6.87 -17.11 -10.21
C THR A 101 -7.06 -18.56 -9.81
#